data_AF-A0A645IN69-F1
#
_entry.id   AF-A0A645IN69-F1
#
_cell.length_a   1.000
_cell.length_b   1.000
_cell.length_c   1.000
_cell.angle_alpha   90.00
_cell.angle_beta   90.00
_cell.angle_gamma   90.00
#
_symmetry.space_group_name_H-M   'P 1'
#
loop_
_entity.id
_entity.type
_entity.pdbx_description
1 polymer ?
#
loop_
_entity_poly.entity_id
_entity_poly.type
_entity_poly.pdbx_seq_one_letter_code
_entity_poly.pdbx_strand_id
1 'polypeptide(L)' 'MVCRRCQAREECLRWALEAGQDHGVWGGMSEDERRAMKRRASRARLRSS' A
#
# COMPACT_ATOMS: atom_id res chain seq x y z
N MET A 1 8.96 3.80 12.27
CA MET A 1 10.26 3.18 11.89
C MET A 1 10.21 1.66 11.80
N VAL A 2 9.28 0.99 12.51
CA VAL A 2 9.14 -0.49 12.59
C VAL A 2 9.11 -1.21 11.24
N CYS A 3 8.30 -0.75 10.28
CA CYS A 3 8.16 -1.46 9.01
C CYS A 3 9.38 -1.37 8.08
N ARG A 4 10.29 -0.39 8.27
CA ARG A 4 11.49 -0.26 7.42
C ARG A 4 12.54 -1.34 7.71
N ARG A 5 12.48 -1.96 8.89
CA ARG A 5 13.39 -3.03 9.33
C ARG A 5 12.68 -4.40 9.38
N CYS A 6 11.41 -4.45 9.00
CA CYS A 6 10.63 -5.69 9.04
C CYS A 6 10.96 -6.56 7.82
N GLN A 7 11.46 -7.78 8.04
CA GLN A 7 11.75 -8.72 6.95
C GLN A 7 10.48 -9.16 6.21
N ALA A 8 9.35 -9.21 6.92
CA ALA A 8 8.06 -9.63 6.37
C ALA A 8 7.32 -8.49 5.68
N ARG A 9 7.98 -7.38 5.34
CA ARG A 9 7.33 -6.19 4.77
C ARG A 9 6.56 -6.50 3.48
N GLU A 10 7.17 -7.29 2.59
CA GLU A 10 6.56 -7.68 1.31
C GLU A 10 5.41 -8.67 1.52
N GLU A 11 5.60 -9.64 2.41
CA GLU A 11 4.59 -10.64 2.73
C GLU A 11 3.38 -10.06 3.46
N CYS A 12 3.62 -9.13 4.39
CA CYS A 12 2.64 -8.32 5.10
C CYS A 12 1.81 -7.47 4.12
N LEU A 13 2.46 -6.85 3.13
CA LEU A 13 1.77 -6.09 2.09
C LEU A 13 0.94 -6.99 1.16
N ARG A 14 1.51 -8.12 0.72
CA ARG A 14 0.81 -9.09 -0.12
C ARG A 14 -0.43 -9.64 0.57
N TRP A 15 -0.29 -10.06 1.82
CA TRP A 15 -1.41 -10.55 2.62
C TRP A 15 -2.49 -9.47 2.78
N ALA A 16 -2.11 -8.23 3.07
CA ALA A 16 -3.08 -7.14 3.21
C ALA A 16 -3.85 -6.86 1.91
N LEU A 17 -3.19 -6.97 0.76
CA LEU A 17 -3.81 -6.81 -0.56
C LEU A 17 -4.75 -7.96 -0.90
N GLU A 18 -4.37 -9.21 -0.62
CA GLU A 18 -5.21 -10.39 -0.88
C GLU A 18 -6.40 -10.49 0.09
N ALA A 19 -6.19 -10.17 1.36
CA ALA A 19 -7.23 -10.20 2.39
C ALA A 19 -8.22 -9.02 2.30
N GLY A 20 -7.96 -8.03 1.43
CA GLY A 20 -8.78 -6.82 1.34
C GLY A 20 -8.73 -5.97 2.62
N GLN A 21 -7.65 -6.08 3.40
CA GLN A 21 -7.51 -5.33 4.65
C GLN A 21 -7.13 -3.87 4.37
N ASP A 22 -8.13 -3.01 4.37
CA ASP A 22 -7.96 -1.57 4.15
C ASP A 22 -7.41 -0.86 5.40
N HIS A 23 -7.68 -1.39 6.60
CA HIS A 23 -7.32 -0.77 7.87
C HIS A 23 -5.92 -1.19 8.35
N GLY A 24 -5.12 -0.24 8.83
CA GLY A 24 -3.81 -0.48 9.47
C GLY A 24 -2.57 -0.13 8.63
N VAL A 25 -1.37 -0.28 9.20
CA VAL A 25 -0.08 0.01 8.56
C VAL A 25 0.52 -1.30 8.04
N TRP A 26 0.52 -1.49 6.72
CA TRP A 26 1.03 -2.70 6.07
C TRP A 26 2.25 -2.33 5.23
N GLY A 27 3.34 -3.08 5.36
CA GLY A 27 4.54 -2.87 4.56
C GLY A 27 5.21 -1.49 4.73
N GLY A 28 4.92 -0.77 5.81
CA GLY A 28 5.42 0.59 6.05
C GLY A 28 4.68 1.70 5.33
N MET A 29 3.51 1.36 4.78
CA MET A 29 2.58 2.33 4.23
C MET A 29 1.40 2.47 5.19
N SER A 30 1.12 3.71 5.57
CA SER A 30 -0.07 4.08 6.32
C SER A 30 -1.31 3.92 5.44
N GLU A 31 -2.51 3.80 6.03
CA GLU A 31 -3.77 3.74 5.28
C GLU A 31 -3.88 4.91 4.27
N ASP A 32 -3.53 6.12 4.72
CA ASP A 32 -3.51 7.32 3.87
C ASP A 32 -2.48 7.25 2.73
N GLU A 33 -1.30 6.69 2.97
CA GLU A 33 -0.27 6.53 1.94
C GLU A 33 -0.70 5.52 0.87
N ARG A 34 -1.37 4.42 1.26
CA ARG A 34 -1.95 3.46 0.31
C ARG A 34 -3.09 4.10 -0.50
N ARG A 35 -3.99 4.83 0.16
CA ARG A 35 -5.11 5.52 -0.50
C ARG A 35 -4.60 6.59 -1.47
N ALA A 36 -3.54 7.33 -1.11
CA ALA A 36 -2.90 8.31 -1.98
C ALA A 36 -2.20 7.66 -3.19
N MET A 37 -1.52 6.52 -3.00
CA MET A 37 -0.89 5.78 -4.11
C MET A 37 -1.93 5.28 -5.12
N LYS A 38 -3.04 4.70 -4.64
CA LYS A 38 -4.15 4.22 -5.50
C LYS A 38 -4.74 5.37 -6.33
N ARG A 39 -4.94 6.55 -5.73
CA ARG A 39 -5.39 7.78 -6.42
C ARG A 39 -4.38 8.29 -7.45
N ARG A 40 -3.08 8.21 -7.16
CA ARG A 40 -2.03 8.62 -8.11
C ARG A 40 -1.95 7.66 -9.30
N ALA A 41 -2.06 6.35 -9.05
CA ALA A 41 -2.05 5.34 -10.11
C ALA A 41 -3.26 5.47 -11.04
N SER A 42 -4.46 5.72 -10.51
CA SER A 42 -5.64 5.98 -11.35
C SER A 42 -5.49 7.26 -12.18
N ARG A 43 -4.96 8.33 -11.58
CA ARG A 43 -4.71 9.60 -12.27
C ARG A 43 -3.60 9.49 -13.32
N ALA A 44 -2.60 8.64 -13.10
CA ALA A 44 -1.57 8.33 -14.10
C ALA A 44 -2.14 7.58 -15.30
N ARG A 45 -3.05 6.62 -15.09
CA ARG A 45 -3.74 5.90 -16.18
C ARG A 45 -4.59 6.82 -17.05
N LEU A 46 -5.31 7.75 -16.44
CA LEU A 46 -6.17 8.72 -17.15
C LEU A 46 -5.39 9.74 -17.98
N ARG A 47 -4.11 9.98 -17.67
CA ARG A 47 -3.28 10.98 -18.35
C ARG A 47 -2.44 10.40 -19.49
N SER A 48 -2.52 9.08 -19.70
CA SER A 48 -1.82 8.35 -20.77
C SER A 48 -2.78 7.87 -21.87
N SER A 49 -4.00 8.42 -21.94
CA SER A 49 -4.98 8.22 -23.02
C SER A 49 -5.22 9.52 -23.77
#